data_AF-A0A1S4W5L9-F1
#
_entry.id   AF-A0A1S4W5L9-F1
#
_cell.length_a   1.000
_cell.length_b   1.000
_cell.length_c   1.000
_cell.angle_alpha   90.00
_cell.angle_beta   90.00
_cell.angle_gamma   90.00
#
_symmetry.space_group_name_H-M   'P 1'
#
loop_
_entity.id
_entity.type
_entity.pdbx_description
1 polymer ?
#
loop_
_entity_poly.entity_id
_entity_poly.type
_entity_poly.pdbx_seq_one_letter_code
_entity_poly.pdbx_strand_id
1 'polypeptide(L)'
;MRGPLTVLAGLCVLLSPAPAAADSHDCASVDRARTQIRQLSHENGVAVRQTAVARNRAIAVLLRTAAGETSDLTVRDRALEAAGAAEHYADAMAAQTSVDGVLAPPGEDVAAAVNTMAALDRVCPVR
;
A
#
# COMPACT_ATOMS: atom_id res chain seq x y z
N MET A 1 -55.48 38.28 35.85
CA MET A 1 -56.18 37.56 34.78
C MET A 1 -55.19 36.62 34.09
N ARG A 2 -55.51 35.31 34.04
CA ARG A 2 -55.09 34.28 33.04
C ARG A 2 -53.59 34.11 32.72
N GLY A 3 -52.97 33.01 33.17
CA GLY A 3 -51.83 32.35 32.49
C GLY A 3 -52.29 31.56 31.25
N PRO A 4 -51.60 30.50 30.75
CA PRO A 4 -50.22 30.01 30.91
C PRO A 4 -49.54 29.55 29.56
N LEU A 5 -48.30 29.02 29.64
CA LEU A 5 -47.64 27.96 28.82
C LEU A 5 -47.65 28.00 27.27
N THR A 6 -46.44 28.00 26.68
CA THR A 6 -46.10 27.07 25.57
C THR A 6 -44.62 26.66 25.61
N VAL A 7 -44.44 25.35 25.70
CA VAL A 7 -43.21 24.55 25.61
C VAL A 7 -42.91 24.22 24.15
N LEU A 8 -41.64 24.24 23.74
CA LEU A 8 -41.00 23.40 22.69
C LEU A 8 -39.51 23.79 22.67
N ALA A 9 -38.61 23.12 23.39
CA ALA A 9 -38.04 21.80 23.06
C ALA A 9 -37.63 21.72 21.58
N GLY A 10 -36.37 22.02 21.30
CA GLY A 10 -35.79 21.99 19.95
C GLY A 10 -34.27 21.97 20.00
N LEU A 11 -33.75 20.88 20.54
CA LEU A 11 -32.35 20.49 20.64
C LEU A 11 -31.65 20.58 19.26
N CYS A 12 -31.06 21.73 18.89
CA CYS A 12 -30.13 21.82 17.75
C CYS A 12 -28.70 21.51 18.19
N VAL A 13 -28.53 20.32 18.75
CA VAL A 13 -27.23 19.73 19.06
C VAL A 13 -26.90 18.76 17.92
N LEU A 14 -25.80 19.04 17.21
CA LEU A 14 -25.02 18.10 16.40
C LEU A 14 -25.63 17.62 15.07
N LEU A 15 -25.49 18.44 14.03
CA LEU A 15 -25.37 17.97 12.65
C LEU A 15 -24.11 18.59 12.02
N SER A 16 -22.98 18.42 12.71
CA SER A 16 -21.70 18.37 12.01
C SER A 16 -21.56 16.95 11.49
N PRO A 17 -21.31 16.71 10.19
CA PRO A 17 -20.80 15.41 9.77
C PRO A 17 -19.48 15.24 10.50
N ALA A 18 -19.47 14.37 11.51
CA ALA A 18 -18.21 13.88 12.05
C ALA A 18 -17.43 13.35 10.83
N PRO A 19 -16.20 13.82 10.55
CA PRO A 19 -15.37 13.06 9.64
C PRO A 19 -15.35 11.65 10.23
N ALA A 20 -15.73 10.67 9.41
CA ALA A 20 -15.51 9.27 9.74
C ALA A 20 -14.12 9.20 10.35
N ALA A 21 -14.03 8.74 11.60
CA ALA A 21 -12.74 8.49 12.21
C ALA A 21 -12.01 7.60 11.20
N ALA A 22 -11.04 8.19 10.49
CA ALA A 22 -10.12 7.41 9.71
C ALA A 22 -9.44 6.58 10.78
N ASP A 23 -9.86 5.32 10.91
CA ASP A 23 -9.18 4.36 11.76
C ASP A 23 -7.70 4.54 11.45
N SER A 24 -6.94 5.02 12.44
CA SER A 24 -5.55 5.36 12.20
C SER A 24 -4.83 4.05 12.00
N HIS A 25 -4.73 3.62 10.74
CA HIS A 25 -4.07 2.38 10.38
C HIS A 25 -2.66 2.36 10.96
N ASP A 26 -2.25 1.22 11.53
CA ASP A 26 -0.88 1.03 12.01
C ASP A 26 0.07 0.80 10.83
N CYS A 27 0.52 1.92 10.26
CA CYS A 27 1.40 1.95 9.09
C CYS A 27 2.89 1.96 9.43
N ALA A 28 3.28 1.87 10.71
CA ALA A 28 4.67 2.05 11.12
C ALA A 28 5.62 1.01 10.49
N SER A 29 5.18 -0.25 10.36
CA SER A 29 5.96 -1.31 9.72
C SER A 29 6.10 -1.09 8.21
N VAL A 30 5.02 -0.62 7.55
CA VAL A 30 5.02 -0.30 6.11
C VAL A 30 5.93 0.90 5.81
N ASP A 31 5.94 1.93 6.65
CA ASP A 31 6.83 3.08 6.49
C ASP A 31 8.31 2.72 6.66
N ARG A 32 8.63 1.81 7.59
CA ARG A 32 9.98 1.22 7.70
C ARG A 32 10.36 0.46 6.43
N ALA A 33 9.49 -0.43 5.94
CA ALA A 33 9.72 -1.17 4.70
C ALA A 33 9.93 -0.23 3.52
N ARG A 34 9.11 0.82 3.39
CA ARG A 34 9.22 1.83 2.32
C ARG A 34 10.56 2.56 2.35
N THR A 35 11.08 2.86 3.54
CA THR A 35 12.41 3.46 3.70
C THR A 35 13.52 2.52 3.22
N GLN A 36 13.43 1.23 3.58
CA GLN A 36 14.38 0.21 3.11
C GLN A 36 14.29 -0.01 1.59
N ILE A 37 13.09 0.01 1.00
CA ILE A 37 12.88 -0.09 -0.46
C ILE A 37 13.53 1.09 -1.20
N ARG A 38 13.40 2.32 -0.66
CA ARG A 38 14.05 3.51 -1.23
C ARG A 38 15.57 3.40 -1.18
N GLN A 39 16.13 2.97 -0.05
CA GLN A 39 17.56 2.72 0.08
C GLN A 39 18.04 1.68 -0.94
N LEU A 40 17.32 0.56 -1.03
CA LEU A 40 17.64 -0.51 -1.97
C LEU A 40 17.54 -0.05 -3.43
N SER A 41 16.64 0.87 -3.76
CA SER A 41 16.55 1.48 -5.09
C SER A 41 17.71 2.42 -5.39
N HIS A 42 18.19 3.17 -4.39
CA HIS A 42 19.37 4.03 -4.53
C HIS A 42 20.66 3.23 -4.74
N GLU A 43 20.85 2.12 -4.00
CA GLU A 43 22.05 1.29 -4.08
C GLU A 43 22.16 0.54 -5.42
N ASN A 44 21.03 0.21 -6.06
CA ASN A 44 21.02 -0.67 -7.23
C ASN A 44 21.06 0.03 -8.61
N GLY A 45 21.07 1.38 -8.67
CA GLY A 45 21.27 2.16 -9.91
C GLY A 45 20.32 1.81 -11.08
N VAL A 46 20.73 2.10 -12.32
CA VAL A 46 20.01 1.69 -13.54
C VAL A 46 20.20 0.19 -13.73
N ALA A 47 19.23 -0.58 -13.23
CA ALA A 47 19.35 -2.02 -13.03
C ALA A 47 19.27 -2.83 -14.34
N VAL A 48 20.29 -3.66 -14.57
CA VAL A 48 20.23 -4.81 -15.48
C VAL A 48 19.19 -5.82 -14.96
N ARG A 49 18.58 -6.64 -15.83
CA ARG A 49 17.46 -7.56 -15.48
C ARG A 49 17.65 -8.34 -14.18
N GLN A 50 18.84 -8.91 -13.93
CA GLN A 50 19.08 -9.68 -12.71
C GLN A 50 18.98 -8.82 -11.44
N THR A 51 19.42 -7.56 -11.50
CA THR A 51 19.27 -6.60 -10.41
C THR A 51 17.79 -6.26 -10.19
N ALA A 52 16.99 -6.16 -11.26
CA ALA A 52 15.54 -5.95 -11.13
C ALA A 52 14.82 -7.15 -10.49
N VAL A 53 15.19 -8.38 -10.85
CA VAL A 53 14.67 -9.60 -10.23
C VAL A 53 15.02 -9.65 -8.74
N ALA A 54 16.30 -9.47 -8.40
CA ALA A 54 16.76 -9.47 -7.02
C ALA A 54 16.08 -8.38 -6.18
N ARG A 55 15.96 -7.17 -6.74
CA ARG A 55 15.26 -6.06 -6.10
C ARG A 55 13.80 -6.39 -5.78
N ASN A 56 13.05 -6.93 -6.74
CA ASN A 56 11.63 -7.20 -6.52
C ASN A 56 11.40 -8.34 -5.52
N ARG A 57 12.30 -9.34 -5.47
CA ARG A 57 12.29 -10.34 -4.39
C ARG A 57 12.58 -9.72 -3.02
N ALA A 58 13.54 -8.80 -2.94
CA ALA A 58 13.81 -8.08 -1.70
C ALA A 58 12.60 -7.23 -1.26
N ILE A 59 11.94 -6.52 -2.18
CA ILE A 59 10.70 -5.78 -1.92
C ILE A 59 9.61 -6.71 -1.37
N ALA A 60 9.39 -7.87 -1.98
CA ALA A 60 8.41 -8.85 -1.51
C ALA A 60 8.69 -9.31 -0.07
N VAL A 61 9.96 -9.56 0.27
CA VAL A 61 10.37 -9.92 1.63
C VAL A 61 10.07 -8.78 2.61
N LEU A 62 10.46 -7.54 2.28
CA LEU A 62 10.23 -6.38 3.15
C LEU A 62 8.74 -6.16 3.44
N LEU A 63 7.88 -6.35 2.44
CA LEU A 63 6.44 -6.21 2.60
C LEU A 63 5.80 -7.35 3.41
N ARG A 64 6.28 -8.60 3.25
CA ARG A 64 5.86 -9.73 4.11
C ARG A 64 6.26 -9.51 5.56
N THR A 65 7.47 -9.00 5.80
CA THR A 65 7.92 -8.63 7.15
C THR A 65 7.01 -7.55 7.73
N ALA A 66 6.74 -6.48 6.97
CA ALA A 66 5.84 -5.42 7.42
C ALA A 66 4.42 -5.93 7.75
N ALA A 67 3.90 -6.87 6.94
CA ALA A 67 2.63 -7.52 7.19
C ALA A 67 2.62 -8.36 8.48
N GLY A 68 3.72 -9.07 8.78
CA GLY A 68 3.86 -9.84 10.02
C GLY A 68 4.02 -8.98 11.28
N GLU A 69 4.47 -7.73 11.13
CA GLU A 69 4.71 -6.80 12.24
C GLU A 69 3.50 -5.94 12.62
N THR A 70 2.51 -5.80 11.74
CA THR A 70 1.29 -5.01 12.01
C THR A 70 0.17 -5.89 12.56
N SER A 71 -0.59 -5.35 13.53
CA SER A 71 -1.82 -5.98 14.02
C SER A 71 -3.05 -5.55 13.22
N ASP A 72 -2.92 -4.53 12.36
CA ASP A 72 -3.99 -4.04 11.50
C ASP A 72 -4.18 -5.00 10.31
N LEU A 73 -5.34 -5.65 10.27
CA LEU A 73 -5.67 -6.63 9.24
C LEU A 73 -5.71 -6.02 7.84
N THR A 74 -6.17 -4.77 7.71
CA THR A 74 -6.25 -4.09 6.41
C THR A 74 -4.86 -3.78 5.89
N VAL A 75 -3.97 -3.28 6.76
CA VAL A 75 -2.57 -3.02 6.41
C VAL A 75 -1.85 -4.32 6.06
N ARG A 76 -2.04 -5.36 6.88
CA ARG A 76 -1.45 -6.68 6.65
C ARG A 76 -1.85 -7.25 5.29
N ASP A 77 -3.15 -7.30 5.00
CA ASP A 77 -3.65 -7.93 3.78
C ASP A 77 -3.17 -7.17 2.53
N ARG A 78 -3.14 -5.83 2.58
CA ARG A 78 -2.60 -5.01 1.49
C ARG A 78 -1.09 -5.14 1.33
N ALA A 79 -0.35 -5.25 2.43
CA ALA A 79 1.08 -5.50 2.38
C ALA A 79 1.40 -6.88 1.78
N LEU A 80 0.60 -7.92 2.09
CA LEU A 80 0.72 -9.25 1.49
C LEU A 80 0.38 -9.24 0.00
N GLU A 81 -0.67 -8.52 -0.41
CA GLU A 81 -1.06 -8.38 -1.82
C GLU A 81 0.06 -7.70 -2.63
N ALA A 82 0.62 -6.60 -2.10
CA ALA A 82 1.74 -5.92 -2.71
C ALA A 82 3.02 -6.79 -2.75
N ALA A 83 3.28 -7.59 -1.70
CA ALA A 83 4.38 -8.54 -1.68
C ALA A 83 4.24 -9.62 -2.77
N GLY A 84 3.03 -10.17 -2.94
CA GLY A 84 2.73 -11.18 -3.95
C GLY A 84 2.95 -10.64 -5.36
N ALA A 85 2.48 -9.43 -5.65
CA ALA A 85 2.66 -8.82 -6.96
C ALA A 85 4.15 -8.50 -7.27
N ALA A 86 4.92 -8.07 -6.27
CA ALA A 86 6.36 -7.86 -6.43
C ALA A 86 7.10 -9.17 -6.73
N GLU A 87 6.77 -10.26 -6.04
CA GLU A 87 7.36 -11.58 -6.32
C GLU A 87 6.97 -12.09 -7.71
N HIS A 88 5.69 -11.96 -8.08
CA HIS A 88 5.21 -12.37 -9.40
C HIS A 88 5.93 -11.62 -10.53
N TYR A 89 6.14 -10.31 -10.37
CA TYR A 89 6.90 -9.54 -11.33
C TYR A 89 8.38 -9.98 -11.41
N ALA A 90 8.99 -10.34 -10.29
CA ALA A 90 10.35 -10.89 -10.28
C ALA A 90 10.42 -12.22 -11.05
N ASP A 91 9.43 -13.08 -10.89
CA ASP A 91 9.39 -14.37 -11.58
C ASP A 91 9.08 -14.22 -13.07
N ALA A 92 8.19 -13.30 -13.46
CA ALA A 92 7.94 -12.95 -14.85
C ALA A 92 9.22 -12.45 -15.55
N MET A 93 9.97 -11.56 -14.90
CA MET A 93 11.27 -11.09 -15.42
C MET A 93 12.31 -12.21 -15.49
N ALA A 94 12.32 -13.13 -14.52
CA ALA A 94 13.26 -14.26 -14.50
C ALA A 94 12.94 -15.28 -15.60
N ALA A 95 11.67 -15.45 -15.97
CA ALA A 95 11.20 -16.37 -17.01
C ALA A 95 11.49 -15.88 -18.44
N GLN A 96 11.75 -14.58 -18.64
CA GLN A 96 12.11 -14.03 -19.95
C GLN A 96 13.52 -14.47 -20.37
N THR A 97 13.60 -15.50 -21.20
CA THR A 97 14.86 -16.06 -21.73
C THR A 97 15.22 -15.58 -23.14
N SER A 98 14.30 -14.92 -23.85
CA SER A 98 14.51 -14.41 -25.22
C SER A 98 14.68 -12.88 -25.26
N VAL A 99 15.42 -12.39 -26.27
CA VAL A 99 15.63 -10.94 -26.50
C VAL A 99 14.33 -10.22 -26.82
N ASP A 100 13.40 -10.86 -27.54
CA ASP A 100 12.08 -10.31 -27.85
C ASP A 100 11.20 -10.16 -26.60
N GLY A 101 11.31 -11.10 -25.64
CA GLY A 101 10.64 -10.97 -24.35
C GLY A 101 11.17 -9.80 -23.51
N VAL A 102 12.45 -9.43 -23.69
CA VAL A 102 13.10 -8.32 -22.99
C VAL A 102 12.72 -6.95 -23.57
N LEU A 103 12.43 -6.89 -24.88
CA LEU A 103 12.02 -5.65 -25.57
C LEU A 103 10.50 -5.45 -25.55
N ALA A 104 9.73 -6.46 -25.14
CA ALA A 104 8.29 -6.32 -24.96
C ALA A 104 8.01 -5.23 -23.90
N PRO A 105 7.04 -4.33 -24.15
CA PRO A 105 6.65 -3.35 -23.16
C PRO A 105 6.22 -4.04 -21.86
N PRO A 106 6.41 -3.39 -20.70
CA PRO A 106 6.02 -3.94 -19.41
C PRO A 106 4.55 -4.39 -19.46
N GLY A 107 4.34 -5.69 -19.29
CA GLY A 107 3.01 -6.33 -19.41
C GLY A 107 2.13 -6.15 -18.19
N GLU A 108 1.07 -6.97 -18.12
CA GLU A 108 0.08 -6.95 -17.03
C GLU A 108 0.71 -7.09 -15.63
N ASP A 109 1.82 -7.82 -15.51
CA ASP A 109 2.54 -8.05 -14.25
C ASP A 109 3.07 -6.75 -13.63
N VAL A 110 3.54 -5.83 -14.47
CA VAL A 110 4.02 -4.51 -14.01
C VAL A 110 2.86 -3.66 -13.56
N ALA A 111 1.76 -3.67 -14.32
CA ALA A 111 0.55 -2.95 -13.96
C ALA A 111 0.00 -3.48 -12.63
N ALA A 112 -0.02 -4.80 -12.42
CA ALA A 112 -0.43 -5.43 -11.17
C ALA A 112 0.44 -4.96 -9.99
N ALA A 113 1.77 -5.06 -10.12
CA ALA A 113 2.70 -4.63 -9.06
C ALA A 113 2.56 -3.14 -8.70
N VAL A 114 2.37 -2.26 -9.69
CA VAL A 114 2.12 -0.83 -9.47
C VAL A 114 0.77 -0.60 -8.79
N ASN A 115 -0.27 -1.30 -9.24
CA ASN A 115 -1.63 -1.14 -8.71
C ASN A 115 -1.74 -1.59 -7.25
N THR A 116 -1.08 -2.69 -6.88
CA THR A 116 -1.08 -3.19 -5.50
C THR A 116 -0.28 -2.27 -4.57
N MET A 117 0.83 -1.69 -5.04
CA MET A 117 1.55 -0.66 -4.30
C MET A 117 0.70 0.60 -4.11
N ALA A 118 -0.01 1.05 -5.15
CA ALA A 118 -0.94 2.17 -5.05
C ALA A 118 -2.17 1.86 -4.16
N ALA A 119 -2.58 0.60 -4.07
CA ALA A 119 -3.64 0.16 -3.15
C ALA A 119 -3.15 0.15 -1.69
N LEU A 120 -1.88 -0.18 -1.46
CA LEU A 120 -1.23 -0.06 -0.15
C LEU A 120 -1.06 1.41 0.25
N ASP A 121 -0.67 2.28 -0.68
CA ASP A 121 -0.53 3.73 -0.42
C ASP A 121 -1.87 4.41 -0.09
N ARG A 122 -3.00 3.90 -0.59
CA ARG A 122 -4.32 4.39 -0.20
C ARG A 122 -4.67 4.09 1.27
N VAL A 123 -4.13 3.02 1.83
CA VAL A 123 -4.32 2.63 3.24
C VAL A 123 -3.26 3.30 4.13
N CYS A 124 -2.01 3.28 3.69
CA CYS A 124 -0.87 3.86 4.36
C CYS A 124 -0.24 4.97 3.51
N PRO A 125 -0.86 6.17 3.45
CA PRO A 125 -0.36 7.26 2.63
C PRO A 125 1.05 7.67 3.07
N VAL A 126 1.88 8.02 2.08
CA VAL A 126 3.23 8.54 2.34
C VAL A 126 3.10 9.87 3.07
N ARG A 127 3.78 9.98 4.22
CA ARG A 127 3.92 11.23 4.97
C ARG A 127 5.16 12.00 4.55
#